data_AF-A0A959I340-F1
#
_entry.id   AF-A0A959I340-F1
#
_cell.length_a   1.000
_cell.length_b   1.000
_cell.length_c   1.000
_cell.angle_alpha   90.00
_cell.angle_beta   90.00
_cell.angle_gamma   90.00
#
_symmetry.space_group_name_H-M   'P 1'
#
loop_
_entity.id
_entity.type
_entity.pdbx_description
1 polymer ?
#
loop_
_entity_poly.entity_id
_entity_poly.type
_entity_poly.pdbx_seq_one_letter_code
_entity_poly.pdbx_strand_id
1 'polypeptide(L)'
;MNTLTHHLTVLAVLWGATIGWGQASDSRAIVLDPRYEQIHTIASIANCTGPGGNYLTEVHSTREGYLYFDQAFSDSPDRFRAVLSASDCGYYFEGDRRKPLPPVNAGILRSHEFHKMSIAPALFFDRIAFGGETLVGDIACETFHGLDRSENPVKVYYDPKRRLILGFELKNPVDTSETIQVAHKQWIDTEYGKMLQEVEIVQGAKDTFHFSFDEIHLNTGFEKHDTGICEELAEKDELLKTIETFNAAFAAGNIEAVEPLICDRYLHTNGNSQAIGRSEWLAFFRNRKKEIDSGRLAILKYEMDQVQIELHGNTGIVTARILAVSESDGQLSEDEYRVTNIWVKENGTWKRAGFHDITQ
;
A
#
# COMPACT_ATOMS: atom_id res chain seq x y z
N MET A 1 44.14 17.79 -22.03
CA MET A 1 45.32 17.47 -21.18
C MET A 1 44.78 17.40 -19.76
N ASN A 2 44.54 16.28 -19.07
CA ASN A 2 44.96 14.86 -19.10
C ASN A 2 43.71 14.02 -18.72
N THR A 3 43.20 13.08 -19.52
CA THR A 3 43.54 11.64 -19.59
C THR A 3 43.77 10.94 -18.24
N LEU A 4 42.79 10.13 -17.82
CA LEU A 4 43.01 8.93 -17.00
C LEU A 4 42.01 7.85 -17.44
N THR A 5 42.49 7.03 -18.36
CA THR A 5 41.91 5.80 -18.88
C THR A 5 42.52 4.65 -18.08
N HIS A 6 41.70 3.81 -17.44
CA HIS A 6 42.18 2.53 -16.92
C HIS A 6 41.55 1.38 -17.70
N HIS A 7 42.39 0.77 -18.53
CA HIS A 7 42.27 -0.59 -19.04
C HIS A 7 42.39 -1.60 -17.90
N LEU A 8 41.62 -2.69 -17.99
CA LEU A 8 41.99 -3.97 -17.39
C LEU A 8 41.69 -5.08 -18.41
N THR A 9 42.79 -5.64 -18.91
CA THR A 9 42.85 -6.74 -19.88
C THR A 9 43.05 -8.06 -19.12
N VAL A 10 42.17 -9.01 -19.42
CA VAL A 10 42.37 -10.46 -19.58
C VAL A 10 43.50 -11.14 -18.80
N LEU A 11 43.13 -12.05 -17.90
CA LEU A 11 43.95 -13.17 -17.45
C LEU A 11 43.16 -14.46 -17.66
N ALA A 12 43.51 -15.18 -18.73
CA ALA A 12 43.10 -16.55 -18.98
C ALA A 12 44.12 -17.49 -18.32
N VAL A 13 43.67 -18.32 -17.38
CA VAL A 13 44.43 -19.49 -16.89
C VAL A 13 43.53 -20.70 -16.96
N LEU A 14 43.98 -21.65 -17.79
CA LEU A 14 43.48 -23.00 -17.97
C LEU A 14 43.56 -23.80 -16.66
N TRP A 15 42.42 -24.24 -16.14
CA TRP A 15 42.31 -25.47 -15.34
C TRP A 15 41.22 -26.35 -15.96
N GLY A 16 41.67 -27.45 -16.56
CA GLY A 16 40.81 -28.51 -17.05
C GLY A 16 40.23 -29.29 -15.88
N ALA A 17 38.95 -29.06 -15.61
CA ALA A 17 38.08 -30.03 -14.97
C ALA A 17 36.99 -30.36 -15.99
N THR A 18 36.93 -31.62 -16.42
CA THR A 18 35.80 -32.18 -17.16
C THR A 18 34.55 -32.05 -16.30
N ILE A 19 33.83 -30.95 -16.49
CA ILE A 19 32.46 -30.77 -16.01
C ILE A 19 31.63 -31.80 -16.77
N GLY A 20 31.14 -32.80 -16.03
CA GLY A 20 30.19 -33.76 -16.56
C GLY A 20 29.02 -33.02 -17.20
N TRP A 21 28.62 -33.48 -18.38
CA TRP A 21 27.41 -33.02 -19.05
C TRP A 21 26.25 -33.22 -18.08
N GLY A 22 25.86 -32.15 -17.39
CA GLY A 22 24.62 -32.11 -16.65
C GLY A 22 23.53 -32.49 -17.64
N GLN A 23 22.80 -33.56 -17.33
CA GLN A 23 21.60 -33.92 -18.07
C GLN A 23 20.80 -32.63 -18.25
N ALA A 24 20.40 -32.34 -19.49
CA ALA A 24 19.47 -31.26 -19.78
C ALA A 24 18.31 -31.42 -18.79
N SER A 25 18.25 -30.54 -17.79
CA SER A 25 17.12 -30.53 -16.88
C SER A 25 15.92 -30.26 -17.77
N ASP A 26 15.00 -31.22 -17.88
CA ASP A 26 13.70 -31.01 -18.50
C ASP A 26 13.09 -29.76 -17.85
N SER A 27 13.25 -28.61 -18.52
CA SER A 27 12.76 -27.34 -18.00
C SER A 27 11.25 -27.33 -18.26
N ARG A 28 10.52 -28.00 -17.37
CA ARG A 28 9.06 -27.94 -17.37
C ARG A 28 8.64 -26.51 -17.08
N ALA A 29 7.72 -26.01 -17.89
CA ALA A 29 7.21 -24.66 -17.81
C ALA A 29 5.68 -24.70 -17.84
N ILE A 30 5.06 -23.71 -17.19
CA ILE A 30 3.62 -23.47 -17.30
C ILE A 30 3.34 -22.97 -18.72
N VAL A 31 2.50 -23.68 -19.48
CA VAL A 31 2.13 -23.33 -20.86
C VAL A 31 0.61 -23.19 -20.96
N LEU A 32 0.12 -21.95 -20.92
CA LEU A 32 -1.31 -21.66 -20.95
C LEU A 32 -1.85 -21.55 -22.38
N ASP A 33 -3.16 -21.29 -22.53
CA ASP A 33 -3.76 -21.02 -23.84
C ASP A 33 -3.18 -19.71 -24.42
N PRO A 34 -2.59 -19.72 -25.62
CA PRO A 34 -1.99 -18.52 -26.20
C PRO A 34 -3.00 -17.41 -26.47
N ARG A 35 -4.29 -17.71 -26.54
CA ARG A 35 -5.34 -16.69 -26.72
C ARG A 35 -5.47 -15.77 -25.50
N TYR A 36 -5.01 -16.17 -24.32
CA TYR A 36 -4.97 -15.28 -23.15
C TYR A 36 -4.08 -14.04 -23.37
N GLU A 37 -3.11 -14.10 -24.29
CA GLU A 37 -2.32 -12.92 -24.67
C GLU A 37 -3.13 -11.83 -25.38
N GLN A 38 -4.36 -12.13 -25.80
CA GLN A 38 -5.26 -11.15 -26.43
C GLN A 38 -6.15 -10.46 -25.40
N ILE A 39 -6.11 -10.87 -24.12
CA ILE A 39 -6.88 -10.25 -23.05
C ILE A 39 -6.08 -9.06 -22.48
N HIS A 40 -6.61 -7.86 -22.67
CA HIS A 40 -6.06 -6.60 -22.19
C HIS A 40 -6.78 -6.06 -20.95
N THR A 41 -8.09 -6.30 -20.87
CA THR A 41 -8.92 -5.87 -19.73
C THR A 41 -9.82 -7.01 -19.28
N ILE A 42 -10.04 -7.09 -17.96
CA ILE A 42 -10.98 -8.01 -17.34
C ILE A 42 -11.78 -7.21 -16.31
N ALA A 43 -13.10 -7.20 -16.43
CA ALA A 43 -14.01 -6.75 -15.38
C ALA A 43 -14.85 -7.96 -14.94
N SER A 44 -14.82 -8.29 -13.65
CA SER A 44 -15.54 -9.43 -13.11
C SER A 44 -16.30 -9.08 -11.83
N ILE A 45 -17.50 -9.64 -11.69
CA ILE A 45 -18.35 -9.48 -10.51
C ILE A 45 -18.61 -10.87 -9.93
N ALA A 46 -18.32 -11.03 -8.64
CA ALA A 46 -18.53 -12.25 -7.89
C ALA A 46 -19.55 -12.07 -6.78
N ASN A 47 -20.49 -13.00 -6.68
CA ASN A 47 -21.24 -13.25 -5.46
C ASN A 47 -20.39 -14.12 -4.53
N CYS A 48 -20.15 -13.61 -3.33
CA CYS A 48 -19.23 -14.22 -2.38
C CYS A 48 -19.95 -14.61 -1.09
N THR A 49 -19.48 -15.70 -0.47
CA THR A 49 -19.89 -16.13 0.86
C THR A 49 -18.63 -16.40 1.68
N GLY A 50 -18.58 -15.92 2.92
CA GLY A 50 -17.50 -16.21 3.86
C GLY A 50 -18.00 -16.26 5.32
N PRO A 51 -17.09 -16.36 6.31
CA PRO A 51 -17.46 -16.46 7.73
C PRO A 51 -18.28 -15.26 8.24
N GLY A 52 -18.08 -14.08 7.64
CA GLY A 52 -18.81 -12.85 7.98
C GLY A 52 -20.15 -12.69 7.26
N GLY A 53 -20.57 -13.64 6.43
CA GLY A 53 -21.79 -13.55 5.63
C GLY A 53 -21.53 -13.37 4.13
N ASN A 54 -22.56 -12.90 3.43
CA ASN A 54 -22.51 -12.72 1.97
C ASN A 54 -22.03 -11.33 1.60
N TYR A 55 -21.32 -11.22 0.49
CA TYR A 55 -20.84 -9.96 -0.05
C TYR A 55 -20.68 -10.06 -1.57
N LEU A 56 -20.65 -8.90 -2.24
CA LEU A 56 -20.35 -8.78 -3.65
C LEU A 56 -18.91 -8.28 -3.79
N THR A 57 -18.14 -8.84 -4.71
CA THR A 57 -16.80 -8.34 -5.08
C THR A 57 -16.75 -8.04 -6.56
N GLU A 58 -16.36 -6.81 -6.91
CA GLU A 58 -16.14 -6.36 -8.28
C GLU A 58 -14.67 -5.99 -8.46
N VAL A 59 -14.08 -6.48 -9.55
CA VAL A 59 -12.66 -6.33 -9.87
C VAL A 59 -12.54 -5.92 -11.32
N HIS A 60 -11.95 -4.74 -11.59
CA HIS A 60 -11.56 -4.34 -12.94
C HIS A 60 -10.05 -4.29 -13.03
N SER A 61 -9.46 -4.97 -13.99
CA SER A 61 -8.02 -5.07 -14.11
C SER A 61 -7.57 -4.89 -15.55
N THR A 62 -6.39 -4.29 -15.75
CA THR A 62 -5.74 -4.28 -17.06
C THR A 62 -4.43 -5.03 -17.05
N ARG A 63 -3.97 -5.43 -18.23
CA ARG A 63 -2.68 -6.09 -18.43
C ARG A 63 -1.51 -5.24 -17.96
N GLU A 64 -1.61 -3.93 -18.07
CA GLU A 64 -0.60 -2.96 -17.64
C GLU A 64 -0.57 -2.76 -16.13
N GLY A 65 -1.45 -3.43 -15.37
CA GLY A 65 -1.41 -3.44 -13.90
C GLY A 65 -2.35 -2.46 -13.21
N TYR A 66 -3.23 -1.76 -13.93
CA TYR A 66 -4.34 -1.05 -13.29
C TYR A 66 -5.28 -2.04 -12.60
N LEU A 67 -5.77 -1.67 -11.41
CA LEU A 67 -6.81 -2.40 -10.69
C LEU A 67 -7.80 -1.41 -10.07
N TYR A 68 -9.09 -1.64 -10.26
CA TYR A 68 -10.17 -1.13 -9.43
C TYR A 68 -10.79 -2.30 -8.66
N PHE A 69 -11.09 -2.07 -7.39
CA PHE A 69 -11.67 -3.04 -6.49
C PHE A 69 -12.86 -2.40 -5.78
N ASP A 70 -13.98 -3.12 -5.71
CA ASP A 70 -15.16 -2.72 -4.96
C ASP A 70 -15.76 -3.93 -4.24
N GLN A 71 -16.04 -3.79 -2.96
CA GLN A 71 -16.63 -4.83 -2.13
C GLN A 71 -17.79 -4.25 -1.33
N ALA A 72 -18.92 -4.96 -1.38
CA ALA A 72 -20.15 -4.58 -0.68
C ALA A 72 -20.68 -5.76 0.14
N PHE A 73 -20.72 -5.60 1.46
CA PHE A 73 -21.27 -6.62 2.36
C PHE A 73 -22.79 -6.54 2.41
N SER A 74 -23.46 -7.69 2.49
CA SER A 74 -24.93 -7.75 2.50
C SER A 74 -25.58 -7.12 3.73
N ASP A 75 -24.85 -7.03 4.84
CA ASP A 75 -25.29 -6.48 6.12
C ASP A 75 -24.79 -5.05 6.38
N SER A 76 -24.05 -4.45 5.43
CA SER A 76 -23.51 -3.10 5.55
C SER A 76 -23.91 -2.23 4.35
N PRO A 77 -24.35 -0.98 4.58
CA PRO A 77 -24.53 -0.03 3.49
C PRO A 77 -23.19 0.49 2.94
N ASP A 78 -22.11 0.35 3.71
CA ASP A 78 -20.79 0.84 3.33
C ASP A 78 -20.10 -0.11 2.34
N ARG A 79 -19.44 0.49 1.35
CA ARG A 79 -18.64 -0.23 0.35
C ARG A 79 -17.18 0.10 0.52
N PHE A 80 -16.33 -0.92 0.46
CA PHE A 80 -14.90 -0.72 0.36
C PHE A 80 -14.51 -0.62 -1.12
N ARG A 81 -14.05 0.57 -1.53
CA ARG A 81 -13.58 0.81 -2.90
C ARG A 81 -12.12 1.23 -2.88
N ALA A 82 -11.34 0.76 -3.85
CA ALA A 82 -9.95 1.10 -3.98
C ALA A 82 -9.44 1.00 -5.42
N VAL A 83 -8.34 1.71 -5.69
CA VAL A 83 -7.66 1.72 -6.98
C VAL A 83 -6.18 1.48 -6.75
N LEU A 84 -5.55 0.66 -7.59
CA LEU A 84 -4.10 0.46 -7.65
C LEU A 84 -3.56 0.73 -9.05
N SER A 85 -2.39 1.36 -9.08
CA SER A 85 -1.50 1.42 -10.24
C SER A 85 -0.63 0.17 -10.36
N ALA A 86 0.08 0.02 -11.48
CA ALA A 86 0.99 -1.10 -11.74
C ALA A 86 2.08 -1.30 -10.66
N SER A 87 2.52 -0.20 -10.02
CA SER A 87 3.55 -0.19 -8.98
C SER A 87 2.99 -0.45 -7.58
N ASP A 88 1.74 -0.90 -7.47
CA ASP A 88 1.02 -1.16 -6.21
C ASP A 88 0.81 0.10 -5.34
N CYS A 89 1.03 1.28 -5.92
CA CYS A 89 0.62 2.54 -5.33
C CYS A 89 -0.86 2.79 -5.64
N GLY A 90 -1.62 3.21 -4.63
CA GLY A 90 -3.06 3.38 -4.77
C GLY A 90 -3.72 4.12 -3.62
N TYR A 91 -5.04 4.21 -3.69
CA TYR A 91 -5.87 4.81 -2.66
C TYR A 91 -7.20 4.07 -2.50
N TYR A 92 -7.84 4.24 -1.35
CA TYR A 92 -9.21 3.82 -1.12
C TYR A 92 -10.13 5.02 -0.91
N PHE A 93 -11.42 4.79 -1.10
CA PHE A 93 -12.45 5.81 -0.94
C PHE A 93 -13.04 5.77 0.48
N GLU A 94 -13.09 6.91 1.14
CA GLU A 94 -13.81 7.14 2.40
C GLU A 94 -14.84 8.26 2.17
N GLY A 95 -16.06 7.88 1.79
CA GLY A 95 -17.03 8.80 1.21
C GLY A 95 -16.49 9.39 -0.11
N ASP A 96 -16.42 10.72 -0.18
CA ASP A 96 -15.83 11.44 -1.33
C ASP A 96 -14.31 11.66 -1.19
N ARG A 97 -13.73 11.31 -0.02
CA ARG A 97 -12.29 11.48 0.23
C ARG A 97 -11.52 10.28 -0.31
N ARG A 98 -10.29 10.55 -0.74
CA ARG A 98 -9.32 9.53 -1.16
C ARG A 98 -8.22 9.46 -0.11
N LYS A 99 -7.91 8.26 0.36
CA LYS A 99 -6.87 8.01 1.35
C LYS A 99 -5.83 7.05 0.80
N PRO A 100 -4.52 7.25 1.06
CA PRO A 100 -3.49 6.31 0.62
C PRO A 100 -3.83 4.89 1.02
N LEU A 101 -3.62 3.96 0.11
CA LEU A 101 -3.84 2.55 0.39
C LEU A 101 -2.59 1.97 1.08
N PRO A 102 -2.71 1.38 2.28
CA PRO A 102 -1.57 0.74 2.93
C PRO A 102 -0.99 -0.38 2.06
N PRO A 103 0.34 -0.60 2.07
CA PRO A 103 0.97 -1.64 1.24
C PRO A 103 0.42 -3.06 1.47
N VAL A 104 0.09 -3.40 2.73
CA VAL A 104 -0.53 -4.70 3.07
C VAL A 104 -1.89 -4.86 2.38
N ASN A 105 -2.68 -3.79 2.31
CA ASN A 105 -3.96 -3.80 1.61
C ASN A 105 -3.76 -3.93 0.10
N ALA A 106 -2.74 -3.29 -0.47
CA ALA A 106 -2.44 -3.45 -1.90
C ALA A 106 -2.21 -4.93 -2.26
N GLY A 107 -1.44 -5.67 -1.44
CA GLY A 107 -1.27 -7.11 -1.59
C GLY A 107 -2.58 -7.90 -1.51
N ILE A 108 -3.46 -7.54 -0.57
CA ILE A 108 -4.81 -8.13 -0.47
C ILE A 108 -5.62 -7.89 -1.75
N LEU A 109 -5.62 -6.68 -2.31
CA LEU A 109 -6.42 -6.42 -3.51
C LEU A 109 -5.86 -7.15 -4.73
N ARG A 110 -4.54 -7.27 -4.86
CA ARG A 110 -3.88 -8.04 -5.92
C ARG A 110 -4.24 -9.52 -5.86
N SER A 111 -4.41 -10.09 -4.67
CA SER A 111 -4.83 -11.49 -4.53
C SER A 111 -6.28 -11.74 -4.94
N HIS A 112 -7.06 -10.70 -5.24
CA HIS A 112 -8.42 -10.83 -5.80
C HIS A 112 -8.45 -10.79 -7.34
N GLU A 113 -7.31 -10.59 -8.02
CA GLU A 113 -7.21 -10.68 -9.49
C GLU A 113 -7.18 -12.15 -9.97
N PHE A 114 -8.09 -13.00 -9.47
CA PHE A 114 -8.10 -14.46 -9.71
C PHE A 114 -7.98 -14.84 -11.19
N HIS A 115 -8.74 -14.15 -12.04
CA HIS A 115 -8.69 -14.34 -13.49
C HIS A 115 -7.28 -14.10 -14.04
N LYS A 116 -6.64 -12.95 -13.72
CA LYS A 116 -5.29 -12.64 -14.20
C LYS A 116 -4.25 -13.59 -13.61
N MET A 117 -4.35 -13.96 -12.34
CA MET A 117 -3.45 -14.96 -11.74
C MET A 117 -3.56 -16.31 -12.46
N SER A 118 -4.76 -16.69 -12.91
CA SER A 118 -4.99 -17.95 -13.62
C SER A 118 -4.47 -17.95 -15.08
N ILE A 119 -4.50 -16.81 -15.77
CA ILE A 119 -4.13 -16.72 -17.20
C ILE A 119 -2.74 -16.14 -17.44
N ALA A 120 -2.16 -15.44 -16.46
CA ALA A 120 -0.87 -14.77 -16.54
C ALA A 120 -0.14 -14.78 -15.18
N PRO A 121 0.13 -15.97 -14.58
CA PRO A 121 0.72 -16.10 -13.25
C PRO A 121 2.08 -15.40 -13.12
N ALA A 122 2.85 -15.27 -14.21
CA ALA A 122 4.13 -14.57 -14.22
C ALA A 122 4.04 -13.06 -13.90
N LEU A 123 2.84 -12.46 -13.89
CA LEU A 123 2.63 -11.08 -13.46
C LEU A 123 2.55 -10.93 -11.92
N PHE A 124 2.36 -12.04 -11.21
CA PHE A 124 2.13 -12.10 -9.76
C PHE A 124 3.22 -12.86 -9.03
N PHE A 125 3.85 -13.83 -9.70
CA PHE A 125 4.81 -14.73 -9.10
C PHE A 125 6.14 -14.67 -9.84
N ASP A 126 7.23 -14.54 -9.09
CA ASP A 126 8.60 -14.55 -9.58
C ASP A 126 9.28 -15.89 -9.25
N ARG A 127 10.37 -16.20 -9.96
CA ARG A 127 11.23 -17.39 -9.75
C ARG A 127 10.47 -18.72 -9.73
N ILE A 128 9.41 -18.81 -10.54
CA ILE A 128 8.59 -20.03 -10.66
C ILE A 128 9.47 -21.17 -11.21
N ALA A 129 9.55 -22.27 -10.45
CA ALA A 129 10.28 -23.47 -10.79
C ALA A 129 9.44 -24.72 -10.54
N PHE A 130 9.63 -25.74 -11.37
CA PHE A 130 8.94 -27.03 -11.22
C PHE A 130 9.28 -27.68 -9.87
N GLY A 131 8.24 -28.03 -9.10
CA GLY A 131 8.32 -28.61 -7.76
C GLY A 131 8.02 -30.10 -7.69
N GLY A 132 7.42 -30.68 -8.73
CA GLY A 132 7.04 -32.09 -8.79
C GLY A 132 5.62 -32.30 -9.32
N GLU A 133 5.15 -33.54 -9.26
CA GLU A 133 3.80 -33.93 -9.68
C GLU A 133 2.94 -34.26 -8.44
N THR A 134 1.64 -33.98 -8.51
CA THR A 134 0.69 -34.28 -7.43
C THR A 134 -0.73 -34.50 -7.96
N LEU A 135 -1.67 -34.77 -7.07
CA LEU A 135 -3.09 -34.85 -7.36
C LEU A 135 -3.84 -33.70 -6.68
N VAL A 136 -4.68 -32.99 -7.43
CA VAL A 136 -5.69 -32.08 -6.89
C VAL A 136 -7.05 -32.74 -7.13
N GLY A 137 -7.62 -33.32 -6.07
CA GLY A 137 -8.71 -34.29 -6.22
C GLY A 137 -8.23 -35.50 -7.03
N ASP A 138 -8.92 -35.82 -8.12
CA ASP A 138 -8.55 -36.89 -9.05
C ASP A 138 -7.74 -36.40 -10.28
N ILE A 139 -7.33 -35.13 -10.28
CA ILE A 139 -6.62 -34.51 -11.41
C ILE A 139 -5.11 -34.57 -11.15
N ALA A 140 -4.40 -35.33 -11.99
CA ALA A 140 -2.94 -35.28 -12.04
C ALA A 140 -2.46 -33.91 -12.54
N CYS A 141 -1.64 -33.26 -11.74
CA CYS A 141 -1.13 -31.92 -12.01
C CYS A 141 0.34 -31.81 -11.64
N GLU A 142 0.96 -30.77 -12.16
CA GLU A 142 2.30 -30.32 -11.82
C GLU A 142 2.21 -29.24 -10.75
N THR A 143 3.20 -29.23 -9.86
CA THR A 143 3.38 -28.16 -8.87
C THR A 143 4.55 -27.30 -9.28
N PHE A 144 4.43 -26.00 -9.08
CA PHE A 144 5.52 -25.06 -9.23
C PHE A 144 5.66 -24.24 -7.95
N HIS A 145 6.89 -23.94 -7.55
CA HIS A 145 7.20 -23.11 -6.40
C HIS A 145 7.82 -21.80 -6.88
N GLY A 146 7.50 -20.68 -6.23
CA GLY A 146 8.05 -19.37 -6.55
C GLY A 146 7.93 -18.42 -5.37
N LEU A 147 7.99 -17.13 -5.66
CA LEU A 147 7.76 -16.05 -4.69
C LEU A 147 6.65 -15.13 -5.18
N ASP A 148 5.84 -14.59 -4.27
CA ASP A 148 4.94 -13.47 -4.58
C ASP A 148 5.71 -12.14 -4.58
N ARG A 149 4.99 -11.03 -4.81
CA ARG A 149 5.56 -9.67 -4.85
C ARG A 149 6.16 -9.21 -3.52
N SER A 150 5.76 -9.83 -2.41
CA SER A 150 6.25 -9.55 -1.07
C SER A 150 7.34 -10.55 -0.64
N GLU A 151 7.92 -11.28 -1.60
CA GLU A 151 8.92 -12.33 -1.39
C GLU A 151 8.45 -13.51 -0.53
N ASN A 152 7.14 -13.71 -0.39
CA ASN A 152 6.62 -14.88 0.31
C ASN A 152 6.59 -16.10 -0.62
N PRO A 153 6.79 -17.32 -0.10
CA PRO A 153 6.69 -18.52 -0.90
C PRO A 153 5.27 -18.72 -1.45
N VAL A 154 5.19 -19.02 -2.75
CA VAL A 154 3.95 -19.43 -3.43
C VAL A 154 4.11 -20.84 -3.99
N LYS A 155 3.02 -21.59 -3.99
CA LYS A 155 2.88 -22.86 -4.71
C LYS A 155 1.75 -22.76 -5.73
N VAL A 156 1.99 -23.15 -6.97
CA VAL A 156 1.02 -23.12 -8.07
C VAL A 156 0.71 -24.54 -8.51
N TYR A 157 -0.57 -24.87 -8.68
CA TYR A 157 -1.03 -26.15 -9.19
C TYR A 157 -1.44 -26.01 -10.66
N TYR A 158 -0.84 -26.79 -11.56
CA TYR A 158 -1.01 -26.65 -13.01
C TYR A 158 -1.39 -27.98 -13.65
N ASP A 159 -2.50 -28.02 -14.40
CA ASP A 159 -2.90 -29.16 -15.21
C ASP A 159 -2.32 -29.01 -16.63
N PRO A 160 -1.25 -29.75 -16.99
CA PRO A 160 -0.63 -29.62 -18.32
C PRO A 160 -1.51 -30.15 -19.46
N LYS A 161 -2.47 -31.06 -19.18
CA LYS A 161 -3.36 -31.61 -20.21
C LYS A 161 -4.41 -30.58 -20.62
N ARG A 162 -4.97 -29.87 -19.64
CA ARG A 162 -5.97 -28.82 -19.87
C ARG A 162 -5.36 -27.45 -20.09
N ARG A 163 -4.08 -27.27 -19.75
CA ARG A 163 -3.36 -25.99 -19.75
C ARG A 163 -4.01 -24.96 -18.82
N LEU A 164 -4.37 -25.38 -17.62
CA LEU A 164 -5.06 -24.56 -16.62
C LEU A 164 -4.31 -24.52 -15.29
N ILE A 165 -4.32 -23.36 -14.64
CA ILE A 165 -3.93 -23.24 -13.23
C ILE A 165 -5.11 -23.72 -12.39
N LEU A 166 -4.95 -24.79 -11.61
CA LEU A 166 -5.99 -25.35 -10.75
C LEU A 166 -6.13 -24.62 -9.41
N GLY A 167 -5.15 -23.82 -9.04
CA GLY A 167 -5.13 -23.10 -7.77
C GLY A 167 -3.72 -22.71 -7.34
N PHE A 168 -3.62 -22.12 -6.15
CA PHE A 168 -2.36 -21.69 -5.57
C PHE A 168 -2.40 -21.69 -4.03
N GLU A 169 -1.22 -21.75 -3.40
CA GLU A 169 -1.02 -21.50 -1.97
C GLU A 169 -0.20 -20.24 -1.80
N LEU A 170 -0.71 -19.30 -1.00
CA LEU A 170 -0.09 -18.02 -0.69
C LEU A 170 0.07 -17.87 0.82
N LYS A 171 0.89 -16.90 1.24
CA LYS A 171 0.89 -16.44 2.63
C LYS A 171 -0.12 -15.32 2.83
N ASN A 172 -0.78 -15.30 3.97
CA ASN A 172 -1.65 -14.19 4.32
C ASN A 172 -0.77 -12.94 4.51
N PRO A 173 -1.04 -11.83 3.81
CA PRO A 173 -0.22 -10.62 3.89
C PRO A 173 -0.28 -9.93 5.27
N VAL A 174 -1.30 -10.23 6.08
CA VAL A 174 -1.46 -9.71 7.44
C VAL A 174 -0.76 -10.62 8.47
N ASP A 175 -0.84 -11.94 8.28
CA ASP A 175 -0.19 -12.94 9.12
C ASP A 175 0.48 -14.02 8.25
N THR A 176 1.78 -13.86 8.00
CA THR A 176 2.53 -14.77 7.12
C THR A 176 2.71 -16.18 7.69
N SER A 177 2.32 -16.42 8.95
CA SER A 177 2.26 -17.79 9.49
C SER A 177 1.07 -18.56 8.91
N GLU A 178 0.00 -17.87 8.54
CA GLU A 178 -1.17 -18.46 7.89
C GLU A 178 -0.91 -18.71 6.40
N THR A 179 -1.54 -19.77 5.89
CA THR A 179 -1.56 -20.08 4.46
C THR A 179 -2.96 -19.86 3.93
N ILE A 180 -3.05 -19.23 2.76
CA ILE A 180 -4.26 -19.07 1.97
C ILE A 180 -4.19 -20.08 0.85
N GLN A 181 -5.10 -21.06 0.84
CA GLN A 181 -5.23 -22.03 -0.23
C GLN A 181 -6.36 -21.59 -1.14
N VAL A 182 -6.08 -21.37 -2.42
CA VAL A 182 -7.06 -21.00 -3.43
C VAL A 182 -7.23 -22.15 -4.41
N ALA A 183 -8.46 -22.66 -4.53
CA ALA A 183 -8.82 -23.72 -5.44
C ALA A 183 -9.78 -23.20 -6.50
N HIS A 184 -9.45 -23.44 -7.77
CA HIS A 184 -10.30 -23.12 -8.91
C HIS A 184 -11.26 -24.28 -9.17
N LYS A 185 -12.55 -24.08 -8.89
CA LYS A 185 -13.55 -25.16 -8.83
C LYS A 185 -14.26 -25.38 -10.16
N GLN A 186 -14.63 -24.30 -10.84
CA GLN A 186 -15.38 -24.35 -12.09
C GLN A 186 -14.81 -23.39 -13.13
N TRP A 187 -14.97 -23.75 -14.40
CA TRP A 187 -14.49 -23.00 -15.54
C TRP A 187 -15.59 -22.89 -16.61
N ILE A 188 -15.65 -21.76 -17.29
CA ILE A 188 -16.52 -21.53 -18.46
C ILE A 188 -15.69 -21.42 -19.73
N ASP A 189 -16.24 -21.85 -20.86
CA ASP A 189 -15.63 -21.66 -22.18
C ASP A 189 -15.91 -20.24 -22.69
N THR A 190 -14.87 -19.58 -23.20
CA THR A 190 -14.95 -18.28 -23.88
C THR A 190 -14.21 -18.33 -25.22
N GLU A 191 -14.30 -17.27 -26.02
CA GLU A 191 -13.52 -17.16 -27.26
C GLU A 191 -12.00 -17.14 -27.01
N TYR A 192 -11.56 -16.72 -25.82
CA TYR A 192 -10.15 -16.64 -25.41
C TYR A 192 -9.64 -17.89 -24.67
N GLY A 193 -10.46 -18.92 -24.53
CA GLY A 193 -10.14 -20.12 -23.73
C GLY A 193 -11.03 -20.25 -22.50
N LYS A 194 -10.64 -21.12 -21.57
CA LYS A 194 -11.44 -21.34 -20.35
C LYS A 194 -11.17 -20.22 -19.34
N MET A 195 -12.22 -19.63 -18.80
CA MET A 195 -12.13 -18.63 -17.73
C MET A 195 -12.69 -19.21 -16.43
N LEU A 196 -12.09 -18.79 -15.33
CA LEU A 196 -12.47 -19.20 -13.98
C LEU A 196 -13.90 -18.72 -13.66
N GLN A 197 -14.77 -19.60 -13.16
CA GLN A 197 -16.14 -19.25 -12.77
C GLN A 197 -16.37 -19.37 -11.27
N GLU A 198 -15.74 -20.35 -10.62
CA GLU A 198 -15.88 -20.53 -9.17
C GLU A 198 -14.53 -20.71 -8.49
N VAL A 199 -14.36 -20.04 -7.36
CA VAL A 199 -13.18 -20.12 -6.50
C VAL A 199 -13.59 -20.47 -5.09
N GLU A 200 -12.83 -21.36 -4.47
CA GLU A 200 -12.89 -21.67 -3.06
C GLU A 200 -11.55 -21.25 -2.43
N ILE A 201 -11.62 -20.53 -1.31
CA ILE A 201 -10.45 -20.08 -0.56
C ILE A 201 -10.55 -20.66 0.84
N VAL A 202 -9.48 -21.30 1.31
CA VAL A 202 -9.34 -21.73 2.70
C VAL A 202 -8.18 -20.95 3.32
N GLN A 203 -8.49 -20.07 4.26
CA GLN A 203 -7.52 -19.27 5.00
C GLN A 203 -7.28 -19.87 6.39
N GLY A 204 -6.00 -20.02 6.76
CA GLY A 204 -5.62 -20.48 8.10
C GLY A 204 -6.16 -21.87 8.45
N ALA A 205 -6.48 -22.69 7.43
CA ALA A 205 -7.14 -23.99 7.57
C ALA A 205 -8.49 -23.98 8.30
N LYS A 206 -9.14 -22.82 8.42
CA LYS A 206 -10.38 -22.65 9.19
C LYS A 206 -11.46 -21.92 8.42
N ASP A 207 -11.11 -20.76 7.85
CA ASP A 207 -12.08 -19.86 7.26
C ASP A 207 -12.19 -20.15 5.76
N THR A 208 -13.40 -20.50 5.33
CA THR A 208 -13.68 -20.82 3.92
C THR A 208 -14.48 -19.69 3.27
N PHE A 209 -14.03 -19.29 2.09
CA PHE A 209 -14.71 -18.32 1.25
C PHE A 209 -15.04 -18.96 -0.10
N HIS A 210 -16.20 -18.63 -0.64
CA HIS A 210 -16.63 -19.06 -1.96
C HIS A 210 -16.90 -17.83 -2.81
N PHE A 211 -16.43 -17.85 -4.06
CA PHE A 211 -16.67 -16.81 -5.06
C PHE A 211 -17.34 -17.47 -6.26
N SER A 212 -18.52 -16.99 -6.63
CA SER A 212 -19.21 -17.33 -7.88
C SER A 212 -19.17 -16.12 -8.80
N PHE A 213 -18.42 -16.20 -9.90
CA PHE A 213 -18.34 -15.12 -10.88
C PHE A 213 -19.54 -15.18 -11.83
N ASP A 214 -20.51 -14.32 -11.59
CA ASP A 214 -21.72 -14.23 -12.38
C ASP A 214 -21.50 -13.43 -13.68
N GLU A 215 -20.56 -12.48 -13.63
CA GLU A 215 -20.20 -11.66 -14.78
C GLU A 215 -18.68 -11.64 -14.97
N ILE A 216 -18.25 -11.91 -16.21
CA ILE A 216 -16.86 -11.82 -16.66
C ILE A 216 -16.85 -11.14 -18.02
N HIS A 217 -16.39 -9.91 -18.05
CA HIS A 217 -16.29 -9.09 -19.25
C HIS A 217 -14.82 -8.98 -19.67
N LEU A 218 -14.51 -9.41 -20.88
CA LEU A 218 -13.15 -9.42 -21.42
C LEU A 218 -13.02 -8.37 -22.50
N ASN A 219 -11.91 -7.63 -22.50
CA ASN A 219 -11.61 -6.59 -23.50
C ASN A 219 -12.70 -5.51 -23.61
N THR A 220 -13.48 -5.31 -22.54
CA THR A 220 -14.43 -4.21 -22.43
C THR A 220 -13.73 -2.97 -21.89
N GLY A 221 -14.14 -1.80 -22.39
CA GLY A 221 -13.68 -0.53 -21.86
C GLY A 221 -14.38 -0.23 -20.54
N PHE A 222 -13.62 0.22 -19.55
CA PHE A 222 -14.12 0.82 -18.32
C PHE A 222 -13.38 2.12 -18.04
N GLU A 223 -14.04 3.05 -17.36
CA GLU A 223 -13.43 4.30 -16.93
C GLU A 223 -12.35 4.01 -15.89
N LYS A 224 -11.13 4.49 -16.13
CA LYS A 224 -10.03 4.37 -15.18
C LYS A 224 -10.05 5.56 -14.24
N HIS A 225 -9.90 5.30 -12.95
CA HIS A 225 -9.59 6.33 -11.99
C HIS A 225 -8.14 6.80 -12.14
N ASP A 226 -7.89 8.08 -11.87
CA ASP A 226 -6.56 8.66 -11.94
C ASP A 226 -5.66 8.11 -10.82
N THR A 227 -4.69 7.28 -11.18
CA THR A 227 -3.70 6.75 -10.24
C THR A 227 -2.47 7.65 -10.10
N GLY A 228 -2.36 8.76 -10.85
CA GLY A 228 -1.25 9.70 -10.77
C GLY A 228 -1.17 10.46 -9.45
N ILE A 229 -2.26 10.50 -8.68
CA ILE A 229 -2.33 11.21 -7.39
C ILE A 229 -1.82 10.40 -6.19
N CYS A 230 -1.48 9.12 -6.38
CA CYS A 230 -1.20 8.24 -5.23
C CYS A 230 0.06 8.66 -4.47
N GLU A 231 1.10 9.11 -5.18
CA GLU A 231 2.32 9.66 -4.57
C GLU A 231 2.01 10.93 -3.77
N GLU A 232 1.22 11.85 -4.34
CA GLU A 232 0.79 13.08 -3.66
C GLU A 232 -0.02 12.76 -2.39
N LEU A 233 -0.94 11.80 -2.45
CA LEU A 233 -1.73 11.39 -1.29
C LEU A 233 -0.85 10.79 -0.19
N ALA A 234 0.11 9.93 -0.55
CA ALA A 234 1.04 9.32 0.40
C ALA A 234 1.91 10.38 1.08
N GLU A 235 2.40 11.35 0.33
CA GLU A 235 3.16 12.49 0.85
C GLU A 235 2.31 13.39 1.79
N LYS A 236 1.04 13.65 1.44
CA LYS A 236 0.11 14.39 2.30
C LYS A 236 -0.17 13.66 3.62
N ASP A 237 -0.33 12.34 3.58
CA ASP A 237 -0.52 11.51 4.78
C ASP A 237 0.72 11.45 5.67
N GLU A 238 1.91 11.33 5.08
CA GLU A 238 3.18 11.40 5.83
C GLU A 238 3.34 12.74 6.53
N LEU A 239 3.03 13.84 5.83
CA LEU A 239 3.05 15.18 6.41
C LEU A 239 2.03 15.33 7.54
N LEU A 240 0.80 14.82 7.36
CA LEU A 240 -0.24 14.85 8.39
C LEU A 240 0.20 14.10 9.67
N LYS A 241 0.75 12.89 9.53
CA LYS A 241 1.29 12.11 10.67
C LYS A 241 2.45 12.83 11.37
N THR A 242 3.28 13.53 10.62
CA THR A 242 4.36 14.36 11.17
C THR A 242 3.80 15.52 11.99
N ILE A 243 2.75 16.17 11.51
CA ILE A 243 2.04 17.26 12.22
C ILE A 243 1.40 16.73 13.50
N GLU A 244 0.75 15.57 13.46
CA GLU A 244 0.16 14.92 14.64
C GLU A 244 1.23 14.61 15.69
N THR A 245 2.37 14.05 15.26
CA THR A 245 3.53 13.78 16.12
C THR A 245 4.06 15.08 16.74
N PHE A 246 4.21 16.12 15.93
CA PHE A 246 4.64 17.45 16.37
C PHE A 246 3.68 18.01 17.43
N ASN A 247 2.38 18.00 17.16
CA ASN A 247 1.35 18.55 18.03
C ASN A 247 1.27 17.80 19.37
N ALA A 248 1.34 16.47 19.34
CA ALA A 248 1.38 15.65 20.54
C ALA A 248 2.62 15.97 21.41
N ALA A 249 3.79 16.09 20.78
CA ALA A 249 5.02 16.46 21.47
C ALA A 249 4.97 17.90 22.01
N PHE A 250 4.39 18.83 21.26
CA PHE A 250 4.19 20.22 21.68
C PHE A 250 3.28 20.32 22.90
N ALA A 251 2.15 19.61 22.89
CA ALA A 251 1.20 19.57 24.00
C ALA A 251 1.83 18.99 25.28
N ALA A 252 2.65 17.95 25.14
CA ALA A 252 3.35 17.31 26.25
C ALA A 252 4.62 18.05 26.73
N GLY A 253 5.01 19.16 26.09
CA GLY A 253 6.26 19.84 26.41
C GLY A 253 7.53 19.03 26.07
N ASN A 254 7.45 18.04 25.19
CA ASN A 254 8.55 17.15 24.85
C ASN A 254 9.50 17.79 23.82
N ILE A 255 10.50 18.52 24.32
CA ILE A 255 11.43 19.27 23.45
C ILE A 255 12.30 18.37 22.59
N GLU A 256 12.68 17.20 23.10
CA GLU A 256 13.53 16.24 22.39
C GLU A 256 12.82 15.68 21.15
N ALA A 257 11.49 15.52 21.21
CA ALA A 257 10.68 15.12 20.06
C ALA A 257 10.38 16.27 19.09
N VAL A 258 10.24 17.51 19.59
CA VAL A 258 9.91 18.70 18.78
C VAL A 258 11.13 19.24 18.02
N GLU A 259 12.29 19.32 18.66
CA GLU A 259 13.49 19.95 18.11
C GLU A 259 13.96 19.38 16.75
N PRO A 260 13.94 18.05 16.49
CA PRO A 260 14.30 17.52 15.17
C PRO A 260 13.23 17.77 14.08
N LEU A 261 12.01 18.14 14.47
CA LEU A 261 10.88 18.38 13.56
C LEU A 261 10.77 19.84 13.10
N ILE A 262 11.75 20.70 13.42
CA ILE A 262 11.81 22.08 12.93
C ILE A 262 13.11 22.31 12.14
N CYS A 263 13.06 23.16 11.11
CA CYS A 263 14.24 23.50 10.32
C CYS A 263 15.23 24.37 11.11
N ASP A 264 16.51 24.36 10.72
CA ASP A 264 17.54 25.24 11.32
C ASP A 264 17.20 26.73 11.20
N ARG A 265 16.57 27.10 10.07
CA ARG A 265 16.10 28.46 9.77
C ARG A 265 14.61 28.66 10.09
N TYR A 266 14.11 27.97 11.11
CA TYR A 266 12.72 28.08 11.53
C TYR A 266 12.33 29.50 11.92
N LEU A 267 11.16 29.94 11.45
CA LEU A 267 10.54 31.22 11.80
C LEU A 267 9.14 31.01 12.36
N HIS A 268 8.85 31.70 13.47
CA HIS A 268 7.55 31.69 14.11
C HIS A 268 7.05 33.12 14.27
N THR A 269 5.82 33.38 13.82
CA THR A 269 5.15 34.66 14.00
C THR A 269 3.77 34.41 14.57
N ASN A 270 3.36 35.23 15.53
CA ASN A 270 1.98 35.28 16.00
C ASN A 270 1.37 36.64 15.63
N GLY A 271 0.04 36.77 15.73
CA GLY A 271 -0.71 37.88 15.13
C GLY A 271 -0.14 39.29 15.33
N ASN A 272 0.44 39.60 16.50
CA ASN A 272 0.95 40.95 16.81
C ASN A 272 2.45 41.03 17.18
N SER A 273 3.18 39.91 17.21
CA SER A 273 4.59 39.93 17.62
C SER A 273 5.55 39.94 16.44
N GLN A 274 6.75 40.45 16.69
CA GLN A 274 7.88 40.26 15.79
C GLN A 274 8.14 38.75 15.62
N ALA A 275 8.50 38.35 14.40
CA ALA A 275 8.92 37.00 14.12
C ALA A 275 10.14 36.61 14.98
N ILE A 276 10.09 35.41 15.57
CA ILE A 276 11.18 34.83 16.36
C ILE A 276 11.79 33.62 15.63
N GLY A 277 13.09 33.40 15.85
CA GLY A 277 13.83 32.29 15.24
C GLY A 277 13.79 31.01 16.06
N ARG A 278 14.46 29.98 15.55
CA ARG A 278 14.61 28.66 16.20
C ARG A 278 15.08 28.75 17.65
N SER A 279 16.12 29.53 17.92
CA SER A 279 16.74 29.59 19.26
C SER A 279 15.81 30.23 20.29
N GLU A 280 15.17 31.35 19.97
CA GLU A 280 14.21 32.01 20.84
C GLU A 280 12.97 31.12 21.06
N TRP A 281 12.47 30.47 20.00
CA TRP A 281 11.31 29.59 20.10
C TRP A 281 11.59 28.35 20.96
N LEU A 282 12.78 27.73 20.83
CA LEU A 282 13.18 26.63 21.72
C LEU A 282 13.39 27.09 23.17
N ALA A 283 13.88 28.31 23.39
CA ALA A 283 13.98 28.88 24.75
C ALA A 283 12.60 29.08 25.39
N PHE A 284 11.62 29.59 24.63
CA PHE A 284 10.21 29.66 25.04
C PHE A 284 9.69 28.26 25.40
N PHE A 285 9.94 27.27 24.54
CA PHE A 285 9.45 25.91 24.76
C PHE A 285 10.08 25.24 26.00
N ARG A 286 11.37 25.50 26.29
CA ARG A 286 12.01 25.06 27.55
C ARG A 286 11.39 25.69 28.78
N ASN A 287 10.97 26.95 28.71
CA ASN A 287 10.27 27.59 29.82
C ASN A 287 8.88 26.96 30.03
N ARG A 288 8.12 26.77 28.95
CA ARG A 288 6.83 26.08 28.97
C ARG A 288 6.93 24.68 29.60
N LYS A 289 7.96 23.90 29.24
CA LYS A 289 8.21 22.59 29.85
C LYS A 289 8.36 22.70 31.37
N LYS A 290 9.11 23.68 31.90
CA LYS A 290 9.26 23.87 33.34
C LYS A 290 7.94 24.16 34.04
N GLU A 291 7.06 24.93 33.40
CA GLU A 291 5.73 25.26 33.94
C GLU A 291 4.81 24.03 33.97
N ILE A 292 4.90 23.18 32.94
CA ILE A 292 4.21 21.88 32.90
C ILE A 292 4.75 20.96 34.01
N ASP A 293 6.07 20.82 34.10
CA ASP A 293 6.71 19.95 35.09
C ASP A 293 6.42 20.42 36.53
N SER A 294 6.24 21.73 36.76
CA SER A 294 5.87 22.28 38.06
C SER A 294 4.37 22.24 38.36
N GLY A 295 3.53 21.81 37.42
CA GLY A 295 2.07 21.84 37.53
C GLY A 295 1.46 23.25 37.50
N ARG A 296 2.23 24.28 37.11
CA ARG A 296 1.72 25.65 36.94
C ARG A 296 0.96 25.82 35.63
N LEU A 297 1.22 24.95 34.66
CA LEU A 297 0.55 24.89 33.38
C LEU A 297 0.09 23.45 33.13
N ALA A 298 -1.20 23.27 32.84
CA ALA A 298 -1.74 22.00 32.35
C ALA A 298 -2.36 22.22 30.97
N ILE A 299 -1.99 21.38 30.00
CA ILE A 299 -2.62 21.36 28.68
C ILE A 299 -3.71 20.30 28.70
N LEU A 300 -4.95 20.76 28.83
CA LEU A 300 -6.12 19.89 28.96
C LEU A 300 -6.59 19.40 27.59
N LYS A 301 -6.42 20.25 26.57
CA LYS A 301 -6.83 19.96 25.20
C LYS A 301 -5.91 20.66 24.21
N TYR A 302 -5.50 19.97 23.16
CA TYR A 302 -4.79 20.56 22.03
C TYR A 302 -5.19 19.81 20.76
N GLU A 303 -6.12 20.40 19.99
CA GLU A 303 -6.68 19.79 18.79
C GLU A 303 -6.37 20.66 17.57
N MET A 304 -6.02 20.02 16.46
CA MET A 304 -5.90 20.66 15.15
C MET A 304 -6.94 20.05 14.22
N ASP A 305 -7.83 20.87 13.68
CA ASP A 305 -8.85 20.45 12.74
C ASP A 305 -8.97 21.40 11.55
N GLN A 306 -9.92 21.12 10.65
CA GLN A 306 -10.08 21.86 9.38
C GLN A 306 -8.76 21.94 8.58
N VAL A 307 -7.95 20.88 8.68
CA VAL A 307 -6.64 20.79 8.05
C VAL A 307 -6.80 20.72 6.54
N GLN A 308 -6.09 21.60 5.84
CA GLN A 308 -5.91 21.55 4.39
C GLN A 308 -4.42 21.55 4.10
N ILE A 309 -3.99 20.68 3.19
CA ILE A 309 -2.59 20.50 2.81
C ILE A 309 -2.47 20.68 1.30
N GLU A 310 -1.57 21.56 0.89
CA GLU A 310 -1.14 21.72 -0.49
C GLU A 310 0.35 21.42 -0.61
N LEU A 311 0.74 20.61 -1.60
CA LEU A 311 2.12 20.22 -1.85
C LEU A 311 2.70 20.96 -3.06
N HIS A 312 3.92 21.46 -2.91
CA HIS A 312 4.71 22.07 -3.97
C HIS A 312 6.13 21.49 -3.93
N GLY A 313 6.34 20.39 -4.66
CA GLY A 313 7.59 19.63 -4.60
C GLY A 313 7.86 19.12 -3.20
N ASN A 314 8.97 19.53 -2.58
CA ASN A 314 9.33 19.17 -1.22
C ASN A 314 8.78 20.13 -0.14
N THR A 315 7.86 21.02 -0.50
CA THR A 315 7.25 21.98 0.43
C THR A 315 5.77 21.66 0.63
N GLY A 316 5.32 21.67 1.89
CA GLY A 316 3.91 21.53 2.26
C GLY A 316 3.41 22.82 2.88
N ILE A 317 2.31 23.37 2.35
CA ILE A 317 1.59 24.49 2.95
C ILE A 317 0.36 23.91 3.65
N VAL A 318 0.25 24.18 4.95
CA VAL A 318 -0.82 23.60 5.78
C VAL A 318 -1.59 24.71 6.45
N THR A 319 -2.88 24.80 6.19
CA THR A 319 -3.79 25.67 6.93
C THR A 319 -4.67 24.84 7.85
N ALA A 320 -4.91 25.31 9.06
CA ALA A 320 -5.76 24.61 10.02
C ALA A 320 -6.37 25.57 11.04
N ARG A 321 -7.28 25.04 11.86
CA ARG A 321 -7.73 25.64 13.10
C ARG A 321 -7.11 24.87 14.26
N ILE A 322 -6.58 25.57 15.25
CA ILE A 322 -6.09 24.98 16.50
C ILE A 322 -7.01 25.42 17.64
N LEU A 323 -7.47 24.46 18.45
CA LEU A 323 -8.16 24.69 19.70
C LEU A 323 -7.27 24.22 20.85
N ALA A 324 -6.92 25.13 21.75
CA ALA A 324 -6.13 24.85 22.93
C ALA A 324 -6.94 25.18 24.19
N VAL A 325 -7.05 24.22 25.11
CA VAL A 325 -7.59 24.46 26.45
C VAL A 325 -6.46 24.20 27.43
N SER A 326 -6.18 25.20 28.27
CA SER A 326 -5.15 25.11 29.29
C SER A 326 -5.60 25.65 30.63
N GLU A 327 -4.97 25.17 31.69
CA GLU A 327 -5.08 25.73 33.03
C GLU A 327 -3.73 26.32 33.41
N SER A 328 -3.69 27.59 33.83
CA SER A 328 -2.50 28.22 34.36
C SER A 328 -2.78 28.89 35.70
N ASP A 329 -2.02 28.51 36.73
CA ASP A 329 -2.19 29.00 38.10
C ASP A 329 -3.67 28.96 38.59
N GLY A 330 -4.40 27.90 38.23
CA GLY A 330 -5.81 27.68 38.57
C GLY A 330 -6.83 28.43 37.71
N GLN A 331 -6.39 29.12 36.65
CA GLN A 331 -7.26 29.81 35.71
C GLN A 331 -7.32 29.03 34.38
N LEU A 332 -8.55 28.73 33.95
CA LEU A 332 -8.80 28.10 32.66
C LEU A 332 -8.78 29.13 31.54
N SER A 333 -8.10 28.81 30.44
CA SER A 333 -8.17 29.51 29.17
C SER A 333 -8.58 28.55 28.06
N GLU A 334 -9.34 29.08 27.10
CA GLU A 334 -9.67 28.42 25.85
C GLU A 334 -9.31 29.38 24.73
N ASP A 335 -8.38 28.97 23.88
CA ASP A 335 -7.84 29.79 22.81
C ASP A 335 -8.03 29.08 21.46
N GLU A 336 -8.50 29.84 20.47
CA GLU A 336 -8.67 29.38 19.10
C GLU A 336 -7.78 30.16 18.14
N TYR A 337 -7.08 29.44 17.26
CA TYR A 337 -6.15 30.01 16.30
C TYR A 337 -6.47 29.56 14.88
N ARG A 338 -6.35 30.46 13.91
CA ARG A 338 -6.11 30.09 12.51
C ARG A 338 -4.62 30.07 12.24
N VAL A 339 -4.14 28.98 11.67
CA VAL A 339 -2.70 28.79 11.48
C VAL A 339 -2.36 28.52 10.03
N THR A 340 -1.19 28.99 9.62
CA THR A 340 -0.48 28.55 8.42
C THR A 340 0.87 27.98 8.84
N ASN A 341 1.10 26.71 8.54
CA ASN A 341 2.38 26.05 8.72
C ASN A 341 3.03 25.87 7.36
N ILE A 342 4.33 26.14 7.29
CA ILE A 342 5.16 25.82 6.13
C ILE A 342 6.07 24.68 6.55
N TRP A 343 5.99 23.57 5.83
CA TRP A 343 6.79 22.37 6.04
C TRP A 343 7.70 22.13 4.84
N VAL A 344 8.90 21.61 5.09
CA VAL A 344 9.86 21.25 4.04
C VAL A 344 10.36 19.83 4.33
N LYS A 345 10.40 18.99 3.30
CA LYS A 345 10.97 17.64 3.36
C LYS A 345 12.49 17.75 3.17
N GLU A 346 13.22 17.57 4.26
CA GLU A 346 14.68 17.58 4.30
C GLU A 346 15.20 16.16 4.56
N ASN A 347 16.01 15.60 3.64
CA ASN A 347 16.56 14.25 3.74
C ASN A 347 15.49 13.17 4.01
N GLY A 348 14.32 13.32 3.39
CA GLY A 348 13.21 12.39 3.54
C GLY A 348 12.34 12.59 4.79
N THR A 349 12.59 13.63 5.60
CA THR A 349 11.78 13.93 6.79
C THR A 349 11.14 15.29 6.70
N TRP A 350 9.84 15.38 6.96
CA TRP A 350 9.12 16.65 7.05
C TRP A 350 9.56 17.43 8.29
N LYS A 351 9.94 18.70 8.09
CA LYS A 351 10.26 19.64 9.16
C LYS A 351 9.50 20.94 8.98
N ARG A 352 9.06 21.53 10.08
CA ARG A 352 8.38 22.82 10.05
C ARG A 352 9.42 23.92 9.83
N ALA A 353 9.30 24.62 8.72
CA ALA A 353 10.13 25.76 8.34
C ALA A 353 9.53 27.09 8.81
N GLY A 354 8.20 27.18 8.85
CA GLY A 354 7.50 28.40 9.21
C GLY A 354 6.20 28.12 9.95
N PHE A 355 5.83 29.04 10.83
CA PHE A 355 4.54 29.04 11.50
C PHE A 355 4.00 30.47 11.63
N HIS A 356 2.73 30.64 11.27
CA HIS A 356 1.97 31.86 11.49
C HIS A 356 0.66 31.50 12.16
N ASP A 357 0.30 32.18 13.25
CA ASP A 357 -1.05 32.13 13.81
C ASP A 357 -1.72 33.51 13.89
N ILE A 358 -3.04 33.48 13.93
CA ILE A 358 -3.88 34.61 14.31
C ILE A 358 -4.98 34.10 15.26
N THR A 359 -5.11 34.76 16.41
CA THR A 359 -6.19 34.50 17.37
C THR A 359 -7.52 34.94 16.75
N GLN A 360 -8.55 34.11 16.88
CA GLN A 360 -9.91 34.44 16.40
C GLN A 360 -10.74 35.21 17.43
#